data_AF-A0A381NBA7-F1
#
_entry.id   AF-A0A381NBA7-F1
#
_cell.length_a   1.000
_cell.length_b   1.000
_cell.length_c   1.000
_cell.angle_alpha   90.00
_cell.angle_beta   90.00
_cell.angle_gamma   90.00
#
_symmetry.space_group_name_H-M   'P 1'
#
loop_
_entity.id
_entity.type
_entity.pdbx_description
1 polymer ?
#
loop_
_entity_poly.entity_id
_entity_poly.type
_entity_poly.pdbx_seq_one_letter_code
_entity_poly.pdbx_strand_id
1 'polypeptide(L)'
;MVIRQHIYKVDQRVLVKARDGGVFRPPSEGAKGSLAIIAPQLFQDWAGTFLEREPDVPPEYYVTVDNGITETISEDWLEPAPPGSPPPPEEEHPWPT
;
A
#
# COMPACT_ATOMS: atom_id res chain seq x y z
N MET A 1 -11.84 4.30 21.26
CA MET A 1 -11.48 4.63 19.86
C MET A 1 -10.28 3.80 19.49
N VAL A 2 -10.41 2.89 18.51
CA VAL A 2 -9.30 2.08 18.01
C VAL A 2 -8.79 2.76 16.75
N ILE A 3 -7.64 3.42 16.84
CA ILE A 3 -6.98 3.97 15.65
C ILE A 3 -6.38 2.77 14.91
N ARG A 4 -6.82 2.51 13.67
CA ARG A 4 -6.21 1.49 12.82
C ARG A 4 -4.78 1.91 12.49
N GLN A 5 -3.82 1.08 12.90
CA GLN A 5 -2.39 1.31 12.67
C GLN A 5 -1.98 0.70 11.33
N HIS A 6 -0.92 1.22 10.72
CA HIS A 6 -0.36 0.62 9.53
C HIS A 6 0.24 -0.76 9.87
N ILE A 7 -0.36 -1.84 9.33
CA ILE A 7 0.03 -3.23 9.52
C ILE A 7 1.05 -3.74 8.48
N TYR A 8 1.10 -3.12 7.30
CA TYR A 8 2.01 -3.53 6.22
C TYR A 8 3.34 -2.78 6.31
N LYS A 9 4.45 -3.49 6.03
CA LYS A 9 5.80 -2.93 6.01
C LYS A 9 6.16 -2.45 4.61
N VAL A 10 7.08 -1.48 4.52
CA VAL A 10 7.72 -1.11 3.25
C VAL A 10 8.41 -2.34 2.65
N ASP A 11 8.42 -2.46 1.33
CA ASP A 11 8.91 -3.60 0.54
C ASP A 11 8.12 -4.90 0.73
N GLN A 12 7.00 -4.86 1.47
CA GLN A 12 6.14 -6.03 1.62
C GLN A 12 5.33 -6.28 0.35
N ARG A 13 5.34 -7.53 -0.13
CA ARG A 13 4.48 -7.97 -1.23
C ARG A 13 3.04 -8.12 -0.73
N VAL A 14 2.12 -7.46 -1.42
CA VAL A 14 0.69 -7.48 -1.14
C VAL A 14 -0.09 -7.79 -2.42
N LEU A 15 -1.25 -8.41 -2.27
CA LEU A 15 -2.21 -8.59 -3.34
C LEU A 15 -3.22 -7.45 -3.27
N VAL A 16 -3.39 -6.75 -4.38
CA VAL A 16 -4.48 -5.76 -4.50
C VAL A 16 -5.75 -6.52 -4.84
N LYS A 17 -6.75 -6.42 -3.97
CA LYS A 17 -8.05 -7.05 -4.17
C LYS A 17 -8.70 -6.58 -5.48
N ALA A 18 -9.28 -7.52 -6.23
CA ALA A 18 -10.07 -7.18 -7.42
C ALA A 18 -11.48 -6.67 -7.07
N ARG A 19 -11.98 -7.02 -5.89
CA ARG A 19 -13.31 -6.73 -5.33
C ARG A 19 -13.24 -6.68 -3.80
N ASP A 20 -14.24 -6.13 -3.13
CA ASP A 20 -14.37 -6.18 -1.66
C ASP A 20 -13.30 -5.41 -0.85
N GLY A 21 -12.80 -4.28 -1.36
CA GLY A 21 -11.88 -3.41 -0.61
C GLY A 21 -12.49 -2.13 -0.01
N GLY A 22 -13.81 -2.04 0.04
CA GLY A 22 -14.51 -0.90 0.63
C GLY A 22 -14.54 0.34 -0.27
N VAL A 23 -15.04 1.45 0.27
CA VAL A 23 -15.31 2.69 -0.49
C VAL A 23 -14.10 3.63 -0.51
N PHE A 24 -13.20 3.51 0.47
CA PHE A 24 -12.07 4.41 0.63
C PHE A 24 -10.93 4.04 -0.33
N ARG A 25 -10.45 5.01 -1.13
CA ARG A 25 -9.30 4.93 -2.05
C ARG A 25 -9.17 3.58 -2.76
N PRO A 26 -10.08 3.29 -3.71
CA PRO A 26 -9.98 2.09 -4.50
C PRO A 26 -8.77 2.12 -5.44
N PRO A 27 -8.17 0.96 -5.74
CA PRO A 27 -7.20 0.80 -6.81
C PRO A 27 -7.77 1.20 -8.16
N SER A 28 -6.89 1.65 -9.05
CA SER A 28 -7.18 1.73 -10.48
C SER A 28 -7.52 0.35 -11.05
N GLU A 29 -8.30 0.31 -12.14
CA GLU A 29 -8.72 -0.96 -12.75
C GLU A 29 -7.55 -1.85 -13.18
N GLY A 30 -6.41 -1.26 -13.57
CA GLY A 30 -5.19 -2.01 -13.89
C GLY A 30 -4.49 -2.60 -12.66
N ALA A 31 -4.72 -2.05 -11.47
CA ALA A 31 -4.14 -2.53 -10.22
C ALA A 31 -5.00 -3.62 -9.54
N LYS A 32 -6.29 -3.67 -9.83
CA LYS A 32 -7.22 -4.66 -9.27
C LYS A 32 -6.82 -6.09 -9.64
N GLY A 33 -6.59 -6.93 -8.62
CA GLY A 33 -6.18 -8.33 -8.80
C GLY A 33 -4.70 -8.50 -9.11
N SER A 34 -3.92 -7.41 -9.14
CA SER A 34 -2.49 -7.43 -9.41
C SER A 34 -1.69 -7.53 -8.10
N LEU A 35 -0.50 -8.11 -8.19
CA LEU A 35 0.47 -8.04 -7.11
C LEU A 35 1.10 -6.65 -7.07
N ALA A 36 1.32 -6.16 -5.87
CA ALA A 36 1.96 -4.88 -5.62
C ALA A 36 2.93 -4.99 -4.44
N ILE A 37 3.82 -4.01 -4.33
CA ILE A 37 4.79 -3.90 -3.25
C ILE A 37 4.48 -2.61 -2.51
N ILE A 38 4.51 -2.64 -1.18
CA ILE A 38 4.37 -1.42 -0.39
C ILE A 38 5.59 -0.54 -0.66
N ALA A 39 5.37 0.58 -1.34
CA ALA A 39 6.40 1.54 -1.64
C ALA A 39 6.77 2.33 -0.37
N PRO A 40 8.02 2.83 -0.27
CA PRO A 40 8.37 3.79 0.76
C PRO A 40 7.44 5.00 0.64
N GLN A 41 6.75 5.34 1.73
CA GLN A 41 5.88 6.51 1.74
C GLN A 41 6.76 7.76 1.68
N LEU A 42 6.91 8.33 0.48
CA LEU A 42 7.76 9.52 0.23
C LEU A 42 7.28 10.78 0.97
N PHE A 43 6.04 10.77 1.46
CA PHE A 43 5.55 11.74 2.43
C PHE A 43 5.76 11.21 3.85
N GLN A 44 6.85 11.64 4.49
CA GLN A 44 7.08 11.46 5.93
C GLN A 44 6.27 12.41 6.81
N ASP A 45 5.34 13.21 6.27
CA ASP A 45 4.65 14.26 7.02
C ASP A 45 3.12 14.17 6.97
N TRP A 46 2.59 13.14 7.63
CA TRP A 46 1.31 13.25 8.34
C TRP A 46 1.53 13.49 9.85
N ALA A 47 2.70 14.00 10.23
CA ALA A 47 2.96 14.46 11.58
C ALA A 47 2.39 15.88 11.83
N GLY A 48 1.99 16.61 10.78
CA GLY A 48 1.70 18.06 10.88
C GLY A 48 0.25 18.52 10.72
N THR A 49 -0.68 17.74 10.17
CA THR A 49 -2.11 18.13 10.09
C THR A 49 -2.97 17.07 10.72
N PHE A 50 -3.01 17.15 12.05
CA PHE A 50 -4.00 16.55 12.94
C PHE A 50 -5.41 17.09 12.59
N LEU A 51 -5.94 16.74 11.43
CA LEU A 51 -7.37 16.44 11.34
C LEU A 51 -7.46 15.07 11.98
N GLU A 52 -8.02 15.01 13.19
CA GLU A 52 -8.24 13.79 13.97
C GLU A 52 -8.52 12.62 13.03
N ARG A 53 -7.56 11.69 12.90
CA ARG A 53 -7.71 10.53 12.02
C ARG A 53 -8.99 9.82 12.47
N GLU A 54 -10.04 9.93 11.68
CA GLU A 54 -11.36 9.44 12.07
C GLU A 54 -11.22 7.96 12.41
N PRO A 55 -11.76 7.49 13.55
CA PRO A 55 -11.55 6.14 14.06
C PRO A 55 -12.06 5.03 13.11
N ASP A 56 -12.76 5.42 12.05
CA ASP A 56 -13.36 4.53 11.05
C ASP A 56 -12.70 4.63 9.65
N VAL A 57 -11.64 5.42 9.48
CA VAL A 57 -10.93 5.53 8.19
C VAL A 57 -9.75 4.55 8.13
N PRO A 58 -9.73 3.63 7.15
CA PRO A 58 -8.63 2.68 7.01
C PRO A 58 -7.32 3.37 6.62
N PRO A 59 -6.16 2.86 7.06
CA PRO A 59 -4.88 3.45 6.70
C PRO A 59 -4.60 3.31 5.19
N GLU A 60 -4.10 4.38 4.60
CA GLU A 60 -3.67 4.41 3.19
C GLU A 60 -2.20 3.97 3.08
N TYR A 61 -1.90 3.25 1.99
CA TYR A 61 -0.54 2.81 1.63
C TYR A 61 -0.22 3.23 0.20
N TYR A 62 1.00 3.64 -0.03
CA TYR A 62 1.55 3.71 -1.37
C TYR A 62 1.96 2.31 -1.78
N VAL A 63 1.43 1.82 -2.89
CA VAL A 63 1.83 0.53 -3.44
C VAL A 63 2.29 0.71 -4.87
N THR A 64 3.43 0.09 -5.18
CA THR A 64 3.95 -0.03 -6.54
C THR A 64 3.43 -1.35 -7.10
N VAL A 65 2.48 -1.25 -8.01
CA VAL A 65 1.93 -2.40 -8.73
C VAL A 65 2.98 -2.92 -9.69
N ASP A 66 2.97 -4.23 -9.98
CA ASP A 66 3.93 -4.87 -10.90
C ASP A 66 4.03 -4.21 -12.29
N ASN A 67 2.99 -3.47 -12.70
CA ASN A 67 2.98 -2.65 -13.89
C ASN A 67 3.88 -1.38 -13.80
N GLY A 68 4.63 -1.20 -12.70
CA GLY A 68 5.51 -0.06 -12.45
C GLY A 68 4.79 1.22 -12.00
N ILE A 69 3.48 1.17 -11.78
CA ILE A 69 2.68 2.33 -11.35
C ILE A 69 2.60 2.34 -9.82
N THR A 70 2.97 3.46 -9.21
CA THR A 70 2.79 3.67 -7.77
C THR A 70 1.50 4.42 -7.51
N GLU A 71 0.60 3.82 -6.73
CA GLU A 71 -0.72 4.36 -6.43
C GLU A 71 -1.02 4.30 -4.93
N THR A 72 -1.90 5.19 -4.45
CA THR A 72 -2.35 5.20 -3.05
C THR A 72 -3.61 4.36 -2.91
N ILE A 73 -3.54 3.28 -2.11
CA ILE A 73 -4.61 2.31 -1.91
C ILE A 73 -4.89 2.16 -0.41
N SER A 74 -6.16 2.07 -0.02
CA SER A 74 -6.53 1.78 1.38
C SER A 74 -6.18 0.35 1.79
N GLU A 75 -5.92 0.15 3.07
CA GLU A 75 -5.73 -1.17 3.69
C GLU A 75 -6.80 -2.18 3.32
N ASP A 76 -8.07 -1.77 3.27
CA ASP A 76 -9.17 -2.68 2.96
C ASP A 76 -9.05 -3.33 1.57
N TRP A 77 -8.37 -2.67 0.63
CA TRP A 77 -8.08 -3.18 -0.72
C TRP A 77 -6.81 -4.02 -0.81
N LEU A 78 -6.05 -4.15 0.27
CA LEU A 78 -4.78 -4.87 0.31
C LEU A 78 -4.90 -6.14 1.14
N GLU A 79 -4.32 -7.22 0.65
CA GLU A 79 -4.17 -8.46 1.39
C GLU A 79 -2.70 -8.89 1.41
N PRO A 80 -2.25 -9.57 2.47
CA PRO A 80 -0.93 -10.18 2.47
C PRO A 80 -0.84 -11.17 1.30
N ALA A 81 0.21 -11.05 0.48
CA ALA A 81 0.41 -11.99 -0.62
C ALA A 81 0.61 -13.42 -0.08
N PRO A 82 0.12 -14.46 -0.78
CA PRO A 82 0.26 -15.83 -0.31
C PRO A 82 1.74 -16.24 -0.12
N PRO A 83 2.05 -17.08 0.89
CA PRO A 83 3.40 -17.53 1.16
C PRO A 83 3.94 -18.31 -0.05
N GLY A 84 5.00 -17.80 -0.68
CA GLY A 84 5.52 -18.31 -1.95
C GLY A 84 5.37 -17.35 -3.14
N SER A 85 4.78 -16.17 -2.93
CA SER A 85 4.82 -15.09 -3.92
C SER A 85 6.27 -14.71 -4.20
N PRO A 86 6.63 -14.43 -5.48
CA PRO A 86 8.00 -14.07 -5.83
C PRO A 86 8.44 -12.86 -4.99
N PRO A 87 9.71 -12.84 -4.55
CA PRO A 87 10.23 -11.70 -3.82
C PRO A 87 10.02 -10.43 -4.65
N PRO A 88 9.86 -9.27 -4.00
CA PRO A 88 9.89 -8.00 -4.71
C PRO A 88 11.13 -7.95 -5.61
N PRO A 89 11.05 -7.41 -6.84
CA PRO A 89 12.23 -7.19 -7.64
C PRO A 89 13.19 -6.34 -6.81
N GLU A 90 14.40 -6.85 -6.55
CA GLU A 90 15.45 -6.07 -5.90
C GLU A 90 15.65 -4.78 -6.71
N GLU A 91 15.30 -3.63 -6.13
CA GLU A 91 15.71 -2.33 -6.65
C GLU A 91 17.24 -2.30 -6.59
N GLU A 92 17.90 -2.56 -7.73
CA GLU A 92 19.31 -2.22 -7.94
C GLU A 92 19.47 -0.72 -7.71
N HIS A 93 19.81 -0.32 -6.48
CA HIS A 93 20.13 1.05 -6.09
C HIS A 93 21.20 1.62 -7.03
N PRO A 94 20.89 2.54 -7.97
CA PRO A 94 21.89 3.10 -8.88
C PRO A 94 22.31 4.49 -8.40
N TRP A 95 22.74 4.63 -7.15
CA TRP A 95 23.35 5.89 -6.69
C TRP A 95 24.66 5.61 -5.94
N PRO A 96 25.80 6.15 -6.43
CA PRO A 96 27.09 6.02 -5.75
C PRO A 96 27.13 6.89 -4.49
N THR A 97 27.81 6.39 -3.46
CA THR A 97 28.11 7.04 -2.18
C THR A 97 28.93 8.32 -2.34
#